data_AF-A0A3G9K653-F1
#
_entry.id   AF-A0A3G9K653-F1
#
_cell.length_a   1.000
_cell.length_b   1.000
_cell.length_c   1.000
_cell.angle_alpha   90.00
_cell.angle_beta   90.00
_cell.angle_gamma   90.00
#
_symmetry.space_group_name_H-M   'P 1'
#
loop_
_entity.id
_entity.type
_entity.pdbx_description
1 polymer ?
#
loop_
_entity_poly.entity_id
_entity_poly.type
_entity_poly.pdbx_seq_one_letter_code
_entity_poly.pdbx_strand_id
1 'polypeptide(L)'
;MILGIICAMIVYLSGTVAGVESSSVYYNWPKDLLSGRLQQPENIDIFQGKLFNTRVKSYYESLVKEIDAYKSSVPYIVNLTRDSYILYLSNNFEKVQSAPFYDRGLNDIILPDEQQKIDNLIAREDAIYIANLRKIEDFRSIPSNYCIVYQAQKPREVRFMPKDIFLVVPRKIAKECLTINIESSRDNGV
;
A
#
# COMPACT_ATOMS: atom_id res chain seq x y z
N MET A 1 -14.27 -48.38 2.14
CA MET A 1 -15.06 -47.17 1.78
C MET A 1 -14.45 -45.91 2.39
N ILE A 2 -14.16 -45.86 3.70
CA ILE A 2 -13.56 -44.70 4.39
C ILE A 2 -12.16 -44.33 3.84
N LEU A 3 -11.30 -45.32 3.55
CA LEU A 3 -9.95 -45.09 3.02
C LEU A 3 -9.96 -44.38 1.65
N GLY A 4 -10.93 -44.68 0.79
CA GLY A 4 -11.06 -44.04 -0.53
C GLY A 4 -11.46 -42.57 -0.45
N ILE A 5 -12.28 -42.21 0.55
CA ILE A 5 -12.68 -40.82 0.81
C ILE A 5 -11.49 -40.01 1.33
N ILE A 6 -10.67 -40.60 2.21
CA ILE A 6 -9.45 -39.98 2.73
C ILE A 6 -8.45 -39.73 1.59
N CYS A 7 -8.22 -40.69 0.70
CA CYS A 7 -7.36 -40.52 -0.46
C CYS A 7 -7.90 -39.44 -1.43
N ALA A 8 -9.21 -39.41 -1.68
CA ALA A 8 -9.82 -38.40 -2.53
C ALA A 8 -9.73 -36.99 -1.91
N MET A 9 -9.90 -36.84 -0.59
CA MET A 9 -9.68 -35.58 0.11
C MET A 9 -8.21 -35.14 0.08
N ILE A 10 -7.26 -36.06 0.26
CA ILE A 10 -5.83 -35.74 0.17
C ILE A 10 -5.49 -35.26 -1.24
N VAL A 11 -5.96 -35.93 -2.30
CA VAL A 11 -5.72 -35.49 -3.68
C VAL A 11 -6.39 -34.14 -3.98
N TYR A 12 -7.62 -33.93 -3.49
CA TYR A 12 -8.32 -32.66 -3.63
C TYR A 12 -7.60 -31.51 -2.89
N LEU A 13 -7.18 -31.74 -1.64
CA LEU A 13 -6.39 -30.78 -0.85
C LEU A 13 -5.01 -30.53 -1.50
N SER A 14 -4.36 -31.56 -2.02
CA SER A 14 -3.08 -31.44 -2.74
C SER A 14 -3.23 -30.63 -4.02
N GLY A 15 -4.36 -30.78 -4.73
CA GLY A 15 -4.70 -29.99 -5.92
C GLY A 15 -4.99 -28.53 -5.61
N THR A 16 -5.55 -28.23 -4.43
CA THR A 16 -5.70 -26.85 -3.95
C THR A 16 -4.42 -26.23 -3.40
N VAL A 17 -3.43 -27.03 -2.98
CA VAL A 17 -2.13 -26.52 -2.49
C VAL A 17 -1.11 -26.40 -3.63
N ALA A 18 -1.15 -27.28 -4.62
CA ALA A 18 -0.22 -27.27 -5.76
C ALA A 18 -0.54 -26.21 -6.84
N GLY A 19 -1.59 -25.40 -6.65
CA GLY A 19 -2.00 -24.34 -7.57
C GLY A 19 -2.03 -22.93 -6.96
N VAL A 20 -1.56 -22.77 -5.72
CA VAL A 20 -1.52 -21.45 -5.07
C VAL A 20 -0.06 -21.11 -4.85
N GLU A 21 0.47 -20.20 -5.67
CA GLU A 21 1.71 -19.47 -5.40
C GLU A 21 1.54 -18.80 -4.02
N SER A 22 1.99 -19.49 -2.99
CA SER A 22 1.98 -19.03 -1.61
C SER A 22 2.95 -17.86 -1.49
N SER A 23 2.40 -16.65 -1.45
CA SER A 23 3.11 -15.43 -1.09
C SER A 23 3.51 -15.50 0.39
N SER A 24 4.62 -16.17 0.69
CA SER A 24 5.17 -16.23 2.04
C SER A 24 5.89 -14.92 2.36
N VAL A 25 5.11 -13.97 2.85
CA VAL A 25 5.54 -12.79 3.58
C VAL A 25 6.10 -13.26 4.91
N TYR A 26 7.39 -13.60 5.03
CA TYR A 26 8.11 -13.63 6.32
C TYR A 26 9.61 -13.86 6.04
N TYR A 27 10.39 -12.78 6.01
CA TYR A 27 11.84 -12.87 6.23
C TYR A 27 12.28 -11.70 7.11
N ASN A 28 13.11 -11.99 8.11
CA ASN A 28 13.79 -10.98 8.91
C ASN A 28 14.82 -10.29 8.01
N TRP A 29 14.54 -9.07 7.57
CA TRP A 29 15.38 -8.35 6.60
C TRP A 29 16.60 -7.70 7.27
N PRO A 30 17.77 -7.66 6.59
CA PRO A 30 18.97 -7.01 7.10
C PRO A 30 18.77 -5.51 7.29
N LYS A 31 19.34 -4.94 8.37
CA LYS A 31 19.26 -3.52 8.72
C LYS A 31 19.78 -2.58 7.61
N ASP A 32 20.58 -3.10 6.69
CA ASP A 32 21.24 -2.34 5.62
C ASP A 32 20.31 -1.97 4.45
N LEU A 33 19.12 -2.57 4.35
CA LEU A 33 18.11 -2.21 3.33
C LEU A 33 17.62 -0.75 3.46
N LEU A 34 17.84 -0.14 4.63
CA LEU A 34 17.39 1.22 4.98
C LEU A 34 18.46 2.31 4.76
N SER A 35 19.66 1.95 4.29
CA SER A 35 20.82 2.85 4.22
C SER A 35 20.97 3.64 2.91
N GLY A 36 19.92 3.71 2.07
CA GLY A 36 19.91 4.55 0.87
C GLY A 36 20.83 4.10 -0.28
N ARG A 37 21.50 2.96 -0.16
CA ARG A 37 22.18 2.28 -1.27
C ARG A 37 21.36 1.06 -1.67
N LEU A 38 20.31 1.29 -2.46
CA LEU A 38 19.63 0.23 -3.18
C LEU A 38 20.57 -0.34 -4.26
N GLN A 39 21.56 -1.14 -3.87
CA GLN A 39 21.88 -2.29 -4.70
C GLN A 39 20.83 -3.33 -4.32
N GLN A 40 19.78 -3.42 -5.16
CA GLN A 40 18.79 -4.48 -5.08
C GLN A 40 19.53 -5.81 -4.93
N PRO A 41 19.21 -6.63 -3.92
CA PRO A 41 19.57 -8.02 -4.00
C PRO A 41 18.78 -8.58 -5.18
N GLU A 42 19.48 -8.85 -6.28
CA GLU A 42 18.90 -9.40 -7.52
C GLU A 42 18.22 -10.77 -7.31
N ASN A 43 18.33 -11.35 -6.11
CA ASN A 43 17.90 -12.70 -5.74
C ASN A 43 16.80 -12.78 -4.68
N ILE A 44 15.88 -11.81 -4.63
CA ILE A 44 14.65 -11.98 -3.83
C ILE A 44 13.52 -12.35 -4.80
N ASP A 45 13.11 -13.61 -4.79
CA ASP A 45 12.08 -14.16 -5.69
C ASP A 45 10.75 -13.37 -5.69
N ILE A 46 10.40 -12.76 -4.54
CA ILE A 46 9.19 -11.93 -4.40
C ILE A 46 9.28 -10.63 -5.22
N PHE A 47 10.49 -10.15 -5.50
CA PHE A 47 10.76 -9.00 -6.36
C PHE A 47 11.07 -9.41 -7.81
N GLN A 48 11.50 -10.65 -8.05
CA GLN A 48 11.85 -11.16 -9.39
C GLN A 48 10.67 -11.20 -10.38
N GLY A 49 9.44 -11.45 -9.92
CA GLY A 49 8.28 -11.49 -10.81
C GLY A 49 7.64 -10.13 -11.12
N LYS A 50 7.66 -9.18 -10.17
CA LYS A 50 6.85 -7.95 -10.24
C LYS A 50 7.64 -6.68 -10.54
N LEU A 51 8.89 -6.55 -10.09
CA LEU A 51 9.68 -5.31 -10.28
C LEU A 51 10.57 -5.32 -11.53
N PHE A 52 10.69 -6.44 -12.23
CA PHE A 52 11.46 -6.54 -13.48
C PHE A 52 10.72 -5.90 -14.68
N ASN A 53 9.41 -5.74 -14.60
CA ASN A 53 8.68 -4.97 -15.60
C ASN A 53 8.85 -3.48 -15.33
N THR A 54 9.48 -2.77 -16.27
CA THR A 54 9.71 -1.32 -16.23
C THR A 54 8.45 -0.54 -15.88
N ARG A 55 7.27 -0.95 -16.35
CA ARG A 55 5.99 -0.26 -16.04
C ARG A 55 5.58 -0.41 -14.58
N VAL A 56 5.78 -1.59 -14.00
CA VAL A 56 5.45 -1.85 -12.59
C VAL A 56 6.45 -1.10 -11.69
N LYS A 57 7.73 -1.08 -12.06
CA LYS A 57 8.75 -0.28 -11.40
C LYS A 57 8.39 1.21 -11.44
N SER A 58 8.14 1.78 -12.62
CA SER A 58 7.79 3.20 -12.77
C SER A 58 6.50 3.57 -12.06
N TYR A 59 5.53 2.64 -11.98
CA TYR A 59 4.31 2.82 -11.18
C TYR A 59 4.61 3.03 -9.69
N TYR A 60 5.40 2.14 -9.07
CA TYR A 60 5.74 2.27 -7.66
C TYR A 60 6.70 3.44 -7.40
N GLU A 61 7.64 3.73 -8.30
CA GLU A 61 8.51 4.91 -8.19
C GLU A 61 7.71 6.22 -8.22
N SER A 62 6.71 6.31 -9.10
CA SER A 62 5.81 7.46 -9.14
C SER A 62 5.01 7.58 -7.86
N LEU A 63 4.48 6.46 -7.35
CA LEU A 63 3.73 6.45 -6.10
C LEU A 63 4.58 6.87 -4.90
N VAL A 64 5.83 6.40 -4.78
CA VAL A 64 6.77 6.83 -3.75
C VAL A 64 6.98 8.34 -3.81
N LYS A 65 7.23 8.88 -5.01
CA LYS A 65 7.47 10.30 -5.20
C LYS A 65 6.28 11.15 -4.72
N GLU A 66 5.06 10.73 -5.06
CA GLU A 66 3.84 11.42 -4.65
C GLU A 66 3.61 11.33 -3.13
N ILE A 67 3.87 10.18 -2.51
CA ILE A 67 3.76 10.00 -1.06
C ILE A 67 4.80 10.84 -0.32
N ASP A 68 6.06 10.79 -0.76
CA ASP A 68 7.19 11.46 -0.11
C ASP A 68 7.05 12.99 -0.10
N ALA A 69 6.25 13.56 -1.00
CA ALA A 69 5.93 14.98 -1.00
C ALA A 69 5.22 15.46 0.28
N TYR A 70 4.62 14.54 1.05
CA TYR A 70 3.84 14.84 2.25
C TYR A 70 4.53 14.43 3.56
N LYS A 71 5.70 13.78 3.50
CA LYS A 71 6.37 13.19 4.69
C LYS A 71 6.75 14.22 5.76
N SER A 72 6.94 15.48 5.38
CA SER A 72 7.24 16.58 6.31
C SER A 72 5.99 17.17 6.97
N SER A 73 4.81 16.90 6.39
CA SER A 73 3.55 17.53 6.77
C SER A 73 2.62 16.59 7.54
N VAL A 74 2.76 15.28 7.34
CA VAL A 74 2.05 14.24 8.11
C VAL A 74 3.01 13.19 8.65
N PRO A 75 2.85 12.75 9.90
CA PRO A 75 3.66 11.68 10.46
C PRO A 75 3.23 10.29 9.98
N TYR A 76 1.96 10.10 9.60
CA TYR A 76 1.40 8.78 9.31
C TYR A 76 0.94 8.61 7.86
N ILE A 77 1.04 7.38 7.39
CA ILE A 77 0.38 6.90 6.18
C ILE A 77 -0.33 5.58 6.47
N VAL A 78 -1.54 5.46 5.93
CA VAL A 78 -2.35 4.25 6.05
C VAL A 78 -2.57 3.64 4.67
N ASN A 79 -2.25 2.36 4.53
CA ASN A 79 -2.57 1.56 3.37
C ASN A 79 -3.95 0.90 3.55
N LEU A 80 -5.01 1.50 3.00
CA LEU A 80 -6.36 0.93 2.98
C LEU A 80 -6.59 0.02 1.77
N THR A 81 -5.51 -0.52 1.19
CA THR A 81 -5.56 -1.43 0.04
C THR A 81 -5.10 -2.82 0.42
N ARG A 82 -5.34 -3.77 -0.49
CA ARG A 82 -4.78 -5.13 -0.39
C ARG A 82 -3.37 -5.25 -0.98
N ASP A 83 -2.77 -4.14 -1.41
CA ASP A 83 -1.43 -4.13 -1.99
C ASP A 83 -0.38 -3.98 -0.88
N SER A 84 0.32 -5.07 -0.62
CA SER A 84 1.33 -5.11 0.43
C SER A 84 2.59 -4.33 0.12
N TYR A 85 2.85 -3.99 -1.15
CA TYR A 85 4.04 -3.21 -1.51
C TYR A 85 4.01 -1.81 -0.91
N ILE A 86 2.82 -1.21 -0.81
CA ILE A 86 2.63 0.16 -0.31
C ILE A 86 3.22 0.37 1.09
N LEU A 87 3.05 -0.59 2.00
CA LEU A 87 3.58 -0.49 3.37
C LEU A 87 5.10 -0.47 3.43
N TYR A 88 5.78 -0.97 2.40
CA TYR A 88 7.23 -0.90 2.29
C TYR A 88 7.71 0.40 1.64
N LEU A 89 6.84 1.07 0.88
CA LEU A 89 7.12 2.37 0.27
C LEU A 89 7.00 3.52 1.29
N SER A 90 6.30 3.28 2.40
CA SER A 90 6.07 4.24 3.47
C SER A 90 7.15 4.30 4.57
N ASN A 91 8.40 3.90 4.31
CA ASN A 91 9.43 3.84 5.36
C ASN A 91 9.73 5.18 6.03
N ASN A 92 9.41 6.30 5.38
CA ASN A 92 9.59 7.65 5.92
C ASN A 92 8.47 8.08 6.89
N PHE A 93 7.46 7.23 7.10
CA PHE A 93 6.30 7.51 7.94
C PHE A 93 6.27 6.58 9.15
N GLU A 94 5.59 7.02 10.20
CA GLU A 94 5.36 6.19 11.37
C GLU A 94 4.44 5.00 11.03
N LYS A 95 4.80 3.82 11.54
CA LYS A 95 4.05 2.60 11.29
C LYS A 95 2.70 2.61 12.01
N VAL A 96 1.64 2.45 11.24
CA VAL A 96 0.27 2.30 11.74
C VAL A 96 -0.16 0.84 11.73
N GLN A 97 0.14 0.11 10.66
CA GLN A 97 -0.39 -1.23 10.40
C GLN A 97 0.66 -2.31 10.63
N SER A 98 0.25 -3.37 11.31
CA SER A 98 1.01 -4.60 11.51
C SER A 98 0.79 -5.59 10.36
N ALA A 99 -0.43 -5.65 9.82
CA ALA A 99 -0.78 -6.49 8.70
C ALA A 99 -0.21 -5.92 7.38
N PRO A 100 0.31 -6.77 6.48
CA PRO A 100 0.85 -6.34 5.20
C PRO A 100 -0.25 -5.93 4.21
N PHE A 101 -1.52 -6.09 4.53
CA PHE A 101 -2.64 -5.65 3.70
C PHE A 101 -3.81 -5.25 4.58
N TYR A 102 -4.69 -4.40 4.05
CA TYR A 102 -5.88 -3.98 4.77
C TYR A 102 -7.13 -4.74 4.32
N ASP A 103 -7.85 -5.24 5.32
CA ASP A 103 -9.21 -5.70 5.19
C ASP A 103 -9.98 -5.29 6.45
N ARG A 104 -10.94 -4.38 6.30
CA ARG A 104 -11.68 -3.84 7.46
C ARG A 104 -12.37 -4.93 8.26
N GLY A 105 -12.96 -5.92 7.59
CA GLY A 105 -13.68 -7.00 8.28
C GLY A 105 -12.73 -7.88 9.10
N LEU A 106 -11.53 -8.15 8.61
CA LEU A 106 -10.50 -8.84 9.39
C LEU A 106 -9.96 -7.97 10.53
N ASN A 107 -9.70 -6.68 10.28
CA ASN A 107 -9.19 -5.77 11.30
C ASN A 107 -10.19 -5.58 12.44
N ASP A 108 -11.48 -5.40 12.15
CA ASP A 108 -12.53 -5.26 13.17
C ASP A 108 -12.61 -6.46 14.12
N ILE A 109 -12.25 -7.66 13.63
CA ILE A 109 -12.33 -8.91 14.41
C ILE A 109 -10.99 -9.25 15.09
N ILE A 110 -9.88 -9.11 14.37
CA ILE A 110 -8.57 -9.65 14.76
C ILE A 110 -7.65 -8.56 15.31
N LEU A 111 -7.78 -7.32 14.81
CA LEU A 111 -6.92 -6.19 15.15
C LEU A 111 -7.75 -4.92 15.47
N PRO A 112 -8.71 -4.99 16.42
CA PRO A 112 -9.63 -3.88 16.67
C PRO A 112 -8.92 -2.60 17.13
N ASP A 113 -7.83 -2.73 17.90
CA ASP A 113 -7.01 -1.59 18.35
C ASP A 113 -6.31 -0.89 17.17
N GLU A 114 -5.87 -1.66 16.17
CA GLU A 114 -5.27 -1.12 14.95
C GLU A 114 -6.33 -0.38 14.13
N GLN A 115 -7.52 -0.95 14.00
CA GLN A 115 -8.63 -0.27 13.32
C GLN A 115 -9.00 1.04 14.02
N GLN A 116 -9.10 1.01 15.35
CA GLN A 116 -9.40 2.21 16.13
C GLN A 116 -8.29 3.27 15.97
N LYS A 117 -7.02 2.85 15.93
CA LYS A 117 -5.90 3.75 15.64
C LYS A 117 -6.03 4.39 14.25
N ILE A 118 -6.32 3.59 13.21
CA ILE A 118 -6.54 4.08 11.85
C ILE A 118 -7.68 5.11 11.82
N ASP A 119 -8.83 4.77 12.40
CA ASP A 119 -10.01 5.64 12.42
C ASP A 119 -9.71 6.97 13.16
N ASN A 120 -8.97 6.92 14.28
CA ASN A 120 -8.55 8.11 15.02
C ASN A 120 -7.58 8.99 14.22
N LEU A 121 -6.61 8.40 13.53
CA LEU A 121 -5.64 9.13 12.72
C LEU A 121 -6.33 9.86 11.55
N ILE A 122 -7.30 9.21 10.91
CA ILE A 122 -8.10 9.81 9.84
C ILE A 122 -8.98 10.93 10.39
N ALA A 123 -9.64 10.71 11.54
CA ALA A 123 -10.49 11.73 12.17
C ALA A 123 -9.71 12.99 12.58
N ARG A 124 -8.46 12.84 13.02
CA ARG A 124 -7.58 13.94 13.44
C ARG A 124 -6.83 14.61 12.29
N GLU A 125 -6.92 14.07 11.08
CA GLU A 125 -6.15 14.53 9.91
C GLU A 125 -4.63 14.35 10.05
N ASP A 126 -4.21 13.38 10.87
CA ASP A 126 -2.80 13.11 11.15
C ASP A 126 -2.18 12.12 10.16
N ALA A 127 -2.99 11.57 9.25
CA ALA A 127 -2.56 10.60 8.26
C ALA A 127 -3.00 10.96 6.84
N ILE A 128 -2.14 10.67 5.88
CA ILE A 128 -2.55 10.42 4.49
C ILE A 128 -2.92 8.95 4.35
N TYR A 129 -3.74 8.60 3.36
CA TYR A 129 -4.04 7.20 3.11
C TYR A 129 -4.14 6.86 1.64
N ILE A 130 -3.83 5.61 1.33
CA ILE A 130 -3.98 5.04 -0.01
C ILE A 130 -5.18 4.12 0.00
N ALA A 131 -6.11 4.33 -0.93
CA ALA A 131 -7.34 3.57 -1.01
C ALA A 131 -7.57 3.01 -2.43
N ASN A 132 -8.28 1.89 -2.49
CA ASN A 132 -8.83 1.36 -3.74
C ASN A 132 -10.31 1.76 -3.81
N LEU A 133 -10.63 2.80 -4.59
CA LEU A 133 -12.00 3.31 -4.73
C LEU A 133 -12.61 2.67 -5.98
N ARG A 134 -13.59 1.78 -5.80
CA ARG A 134 -14.15 0.94 -6.87
C ARG A 134 -15.51 1.38 -7.35
N LYS A 135 -16.33 1.86 -6.42
CA LYS A 135 -17.72 2.27 -6.65
C LYS A 135 -17.92 3.69 -6.16
N ILE A 136 -19.01 4.32 -6.60
CA ILE A 136 -19.36 5.70 -6.24
C ILE A 136 -19.47 5.84 -4.71
N GLU A 137 -19.93 4.80 -4.02
CA GLU A 137 -20.03 4.79 -2.56
C GLU A 137 -18.67 4.92 -1.88
N ASP A 138 -17.62 4.34 -2.46
CA ASP A 138 -16.25 4.44 -1.92
C ASP A 138 -15.76 5.89 -2.00
N PHE A 139 -16.08 6.62 -3.08
CA PHE A 139 -15.76 8.04 -3.18
C PHE A 139 -16.55 8.89 -2.18
N ARG A 140 -17.81 8.53 -1.91
CA ARG A 140 -18.63 9.19 -0.88
C ARG A 140 -18.17 8.88 0.54
N SER A 141 -17.42 7.80 0.75
CA SER A 141 -16.86 7.43 2.06
C SER A 141 -15.63 8.25 2.45
N ILE A 142 -15.03 9.00 1.51
CA ILE A 142 -13.93 9.91 1.82
C ILE A 142 -14.47 11.04 2.71
N PRO A 143 -13.88 11.25 3.90
CA PRO A 143 -14.27 12.36 4.78
C PRO A 143 -14.19 13.71 4.04
N SER A 144 -15.13 14.62 4.30
CA SER A 144 -15.25 15.90 3.58
C SER A 144 -14.00 16.77 3.69
N ASN A 145 -13.26 16.62 4.78
CA ASN A 145 -12.00 17.28 5.08
C ASN A 145 -10.78 16.67 4.38
N TYR A 146 -10.97 15.58 3.62
CA TYR A 146 -9.97 14.97 2.76
C TYR A 146 -10.26 15.23 1.27
N CYS A 147 -9.23 15.08 0.44
CA CYS A 147 -9.33 15.11 -1.01
C CYS A 147 -8.40 14.11 -1.67
N ILE A 148 -8.79 13.63 -2.85
CA ILE A 148 -7.92 12.87 -3.74
C ILE A 148 -6.96 13.85 -4.40
N VAL A 149 -5.65 13.57 -4.30
CA VAL A 149 -4.59 14.40 -4.91
C VAL A 149 -3.87 13.67 -6.03
N TYR A 150 -3.93 12.34 -6.04
CA TYR A 150 -3.27 11.52 -7.05
C TYR A 150 -4.05 10.23 -7.31
N GLN A 151 -4.11 9.84 -8.58
CA GLN A 151 -4.64 8.56 -9.04
C GLN A 151 -3.53 7.81 -9.77
N ALA A 152 -3.12 6.67 -9.21
CA ALA A 152 -2.15 5.81 -9.86
C ALA A 152 -2.89 4.79 -10.73
N GLN A 153 -2.66 4.86 -12.04
CA GLN A 153 -3.20 3.88 -12.97
C GLN A 153 -2.44 2.57 -12.84
N LYS A 154 -3.17 1.50 -12.57
CA LYS A 154 -2.56 0.21 -12.31
C LYS A 154 -2.00 -0.40 -13.60
N PRO A 155 -0.74 -0.87 -13.62
CA PRO A 155 -0.21 -1.67 -14.72
C PRO A 155 -0.96 -3.01 -14.83
N ARG A 156 -1.31 -3.41 -16.07
CA ARG A 156 -2.08 -4.64 -16.36
C ARG A 156 -1.38 -5.90 -15.86
N GLU A 157 -0.07 -5.82 -15.70
CA GLU A 157 0.83 -6.90 -15.35
C GLU A 157 0.69 -7.34 -13.88
N VAL A 158 0.13 -6.50 -12.99
CA VAL A 158 -0.08 -6.84 -11.58
C VAL A 158 -1.42 -7.54 -11.38
N ARG A 159 -1.55 -8.83 -11.74
CA ARG A 159 -2.85 -9.54 -11.76
C ARG A 159 -3.64 -9.53 -10.45
N PHE A 160 -2.99 -9.56 -9.29
CA PHE A 160 -3.64 -9.73 -7.99
C PHE A 160 -4.20 -8.44 -7.36
N MET A 161 -3.99 -7.29 -8.01
CA MET A 161 -4.44 -6.01 -7.50
C MET A 161 -5.63 -5.51 -8.35
N PRO A 162 -6.83 -5.33 -7.82
CA PRO A 162 -8.03 -5.30 -8.66
C PRO A 162 -8.21 -4.03 -9.50
N LYS A 163 -7.72 -2.85 -9.08
CA LYS A 163 -7.93 -1.55 -9.78
C LYS A 163 -6.90 -0.49 -9.37
N ASP A 164 -7.00 0.68 -9.99
CA ASP A 164 -6.31 1.93 -9.62
C ASP A 164 -6.36 2.20 -8.12
N ILE A 165 -5.34 2.91 -7.65
CA ILE A 165 -5.25 3.41 -6.29
C ILE A 165 -5.26 4.92 -6.26
N PHE A 166 -5.73 5.45 -5.15
CA PHE A 166 -5.88 6.86 -4.92
C PHE A 166 -5.10 7.25 -3.68
N LEU A 167 -4.30 8.31 -3.81
CA LEU A 167 -3.70 8.98 -2.66
C LEU A 167 -4.70 10.03 -2.17
N VAL A 168 -5.06 9.92 -0.90
CA VAL A 168 -6.06 10.76 -0.25
C VAL A 168 -5.40 11.47 0.93
N VAL A 169 -5.53 12.81 0.94
CA VAL A 169 -4.76 13.70 1.81
C VAL A 169 -5.72 14.68 2.50
N PRO A 170 -5.46 15.10 3.75
CA PRO A 170 -6.21 16.18 4.37
C PRO A 170 -6.16 17.45 3.50
N ARG A 171 -7.30 18.09 3.28
CA ARG A 171 -7.40 19.27 2.39
C ARG A 171 -6.51 20.42 2.84
N LYS A 172 -6.33 20.61 4.14
CA LYS A 172 -5.43 21.64 4.70
C LYS A 172 -3.98 21.42 4.25
N ILE A 173 -3.53 20.17 4.34
CA ILE A 173 -2.16 19.75 4.00
C ILE A 173 -1.95 19.79 2.49
N ALA A 174 -2.91 19.30 1.71
CA ALA A 174 -2.85 19.38 0.25
C ALA A 174 -2.68 20.83 -0.24
N LYS A 175 -3.40 21.78 0.35
CA LYS A 175 -3.27 23.21 0.00
C LYS A 175 -1.91 23.78 0.38
N GLU A 176 -1.39 23.44 1.56
CA GLU A 176 -0.07 23.89 2.03
C GLU A 176 1.04 23.38 1.11
N CYS A 177 1.08 22.07 0.83
CA CYS A 177 2.09 21.47 -0.05
C CYS A 177 2.02 22.01 -1.50
N LEU A 178 0.82 22.25 -2.03
CA LEU A 178 0.65 22.89 -3.34
C LEU A 178 1.18 24.33 -3.36
N THR A 179 0.97 25.08 -2.28
CA THR A 179 1.43 26.47 -2.15
C THR A 179 2.97 26.52 -2.08
N ILE A 180 3.58 25.66 -1.26
CA ILE A 180 5.04 25.54 -1.13
C ILE A 180 5.68 25.17 -2.47
N ASN A 181 5.08 24.26 -3.23
CA ASN A 181 5.61 23.87 -4.55
C ASN A 181 5.58 25.03 -5.55
N ILE A 182 4.56 25.91 -5.50
CA ILE A 182 4.47 27.08 -6.37
C ILE A 182 5.53 28.13 -5.99
N GLU A 183 5.76 28.36 -4.70
CA GLU A 183 6.78 29.31 -4.21
C GLU A 183 8.20 28.81 -4.53
N SER A 184 8.50 27.54 -4.27
CA SER A 184 9.80 26.93 -4.65
C SER A 184 10.07 26.97 -6.15
N SER A 185 9.03 26.86 -6.98
CA SER A 185 9.16 26.97 -8.45
C SER A 185 9.43 28.41 -8.93
N ARG A 186 9.05 29.41 -8.14
CA ARG A 186 9.34 30.83 -8.42
C ARG A 186 10.74 31.21 -7.97
N ASP A 187 11.21 30.67 -6.85
CA ASP A 187 12.55 30.97 -6.32
C ASP A 187 13.69 30.25 -7.08
N ASN A 188 13.40 29.11 -7.72
CA ASN A 188 14.36 28.40 -8.57
C ASN A 188 14.34 28.86 -10.05
N GLY A 189 13.57 29.90 -10.36
CA GLY A 189 13.52 30.54 -11.67
C GLY A 189 14.36 31.81 -11.73
N VAL A 190 15.67 31.69 -11.51
CA VAL A 190 16.69 32.73 -11.81
C VAL A 190 17.86 32.09 -12.54
#